data_AF-A0A2Z5R0X6-F1
#
_entry.id   AF-A0A2Z5R0X6-F1
#
_cell.length_a   1.000
_cell.length_b   1.000
_cell.length_c   1.000
_cell.angle_alpha   90.00
_cell.angle_beta   90.00
_cell.angle_gamma   90.00
#
_symmetry.space_group_name_H-M   'P 1'
#
loop_
_entity.id
_entity.type
_entity.pdbx_description
1 polymer ?
#
loop_
_entity_poly.entity_id
_entity_poly.type
_entity_poly.pdbx_seq_one_letter_code
_entity_poly.pdbx_strand_id
1 'polypeptide(L)'
;MQQRIVGIETEFGLSYVPKGLGRLSNEEAAAALFKPVLDEWRSTNVFLPNGGRLYLDVGSHPEYASAECASIEELLAQERAGELLLARLARQAQQRLRTEGAHGTPLEGSFYLLKNNVDSAGNSYGSHENYLISRKLAFPTLIEQLVPF
;
A
#
# COMPACT_ATOMS: atom_id res chain seq x y z
N MET A 1 19.23 1.93 22.70
CA MET A 1 19.52 1.17 21.47
C MET A 1 20.42 2.02 20.59
N GLN A 2 21.33 1.41 19.82
CA GLN A 2 22.03 2.16 18.75
C GLN A 2 21.00 2.60 17.70
N GLN A 3 21.09 3.84 17.22
CA GLN A 3 20.25 4.31 16.11
C GLN A 3 20.49 3.43 14.87
N ARG A 4 19.40 2.93 14.29
CA ARG A 4 19.40 2.09 13.08
C ARG A 4 18.33 2.62 12.15
N ILE A 5 18.65 2.68 10.86
CA ILE A 5 17.64 2.98 9.85
C ILE A 5 16.74 1.76 9.66
N VAL A 6 15.44 2.00 9.73
CA VAL A 6 14.38 1.01 9.53
C VAL A 6 13.35 1.53 8.53
N GLY A 7 12.68 0.61 7.86
CA GLY A 7 11.57 0.92 6.95
C GLY A 7 10.58 -0.23 6.89
N ILE A 8 9.35 0.06 6.47
CA ILE A 8 8.29 -0.92 6.27
C ILE A 8 7.66 -0.75 4.89
N GLU A 9 7.35 -1.86 4.25
CA GLU A 9 6.60 -1.92 2.99
C GLU A 9 5.30 -2.67 3.27
N THR A 10 4.18 -2.02 3.00
CA THR A 10 2.85 -2.56 3.31
C THR A 10 2.02 -2.66 2.05
N GLU A 11 1.73 -3.88 1.62
CA GLU A 11 0.73 -4.16 0.61
C GLU A 11 -0.68 -4.18 1.22
N PHE A 12 -1.65 -3.62 0.51
CA PHE A 12 -3.04 -3.60 0.94
C PHE A 12 -3.89 -4.48 0.02
N GLY A 13 -4.65 -5.40 0.61
CA GLY A 13 -5.73 -6.07 -0.09
C GLY A 13 -6.77 -5.03 -0.54
N LEU A 14 -7.14 -5.05 -1.83
CA LEU A 14 -8.08 -4.09 -2.41
C LEU A 14 -9.34 -4.80 -2.90
N SER A 15 -10.50 -4.28 -2.50
CA SER A 15 -11.78 -4.73 -3.02
C SER A 15 -12.77 -3.58 -3.19
N TYR A 16 -13.53 -3.60 -4.28
CA TYR A 16 -14.70 -2.75 -4.46
C TYR A 16 -15.97 -3.58 -4.32
N VAL A 17 -16.82 -3.22 -3.36
CA VAL A 17 -18.10 -3.89 -3.11
C VAL A 17 -19.24 -2.98 -3.57
N PRO A 18 -19.97 -3.35 -4.63
CA PRO A 18 -21.05 -2.52 -5.13
C PRO A 18 -22.31 -2.57 -4.29
N LYS A 19 -23.06 -1.46 -4.33
CA LYS A 19 -24.45 -1.36 -3.89
C LYS A 19 -25.36 -1.51 -5.10
N GLY A 20 -25.65 -2.76 -5.47
CA GLY A 20 -26.49 -3.08 -6.61
C GLY A 20 -25.69 -3.67 -7.77
N LEU A 21 -26.04 -3.27 -9.00
CA LEU A 21 -25.41 -3.75 -10.22
C LEU A 21 -24.20 -2.87 -10.57
N GLY A 22 -23.08 -3.52 -10.90
CA GLY A 22 -21.85 -2.84 -11.31
C GLY A 22 -20.66 -3.33 -10.51
N ARG A 23 -19.87 -4.24 -11.06
CA ARG A 23 -18.65 -4.75 -10.43
C ARG A 23 -17.45 -4.08 -11.06
N LEU A 24 -16.40 -3.95 -10.25
CA LEU A 24 -15.07 -3.64 -10.76
C LEU A 24 -14.19 -4.88 -10.57
N SER A 25 -13.35 -5.17 -11.54
CA SER A 25 -12.19 -6.05 -11.33
C SER A 25 -11.22 -5.39 -10.34
N ASN A 26 -10.28 -6.17 -9.79
CA ASN A 26 -9.24 -5.61 -8.93
C ASN A 26 -8.39 -4.57 -9.66
N GLU A 27 -8.12 -4.79 -10.96
CA GLU A 27 -7.37 -3.87 -11.81
C GLU A 27 -8.14 -2.56 -12.03
N GLU A 28 -9.45 -2.63 -12.31
CA GLU A 28 -10.30 -1.44 -12.46
C GLU A 28 -10.43 -0.67 -11.15
N ALA A 29 -10.56 -1.37 -10.02
CA ALA A 29 -10.58 -0.77 -8.70
C ALA A 29 -9.24 -0.08 -8.38
N ALA A 30 -8.10 -0.72 -8.70
CA ALA A 30 -6.77 -0.15 -8.51
C ALA A 30 -6.55 1.09 -9.39
N ALA A 31 -6.95 1.02 -10.66
CA ALA A 31 -6.90 2.16 -11.57
C ALA A 31 -7.76 3.33 -11.09
N ALA A 32 -8.98 3.06 -10.62
CA ALA A 32 -9.86 4.09 -10.07
C ALA A 32 -9.29 4.73 -8.79
N LEU A 33 -8.64 3.92 -7.94
CA LEU A 33 -7.96 4.36 -6.72
C LEU A 33 -6.78 5.28 -7.05
N PHE A 34 -5.90 4.86 -7.97
CA PHE A 34 -4.66 5.57 -8.33
C PHE A 34 -4.82 6.69 -9.34
N LYS A 35 -6.01 6.88 -9.92
CA LYS A 35 -6.27 7.96 -10.89
C LYS A 35 -5.70 9.34 -10.49
N PRO A 36 -5.84 9.84 -9.25
CA PRO A 36 -5.27 11.13 -8.85
C PRO A 36 -3.74 11.15 -8.92
N VAL A 37 -3.11 10.05 -8.52
CA VAL A 37 -1.64 9.88 -8.55
C VAL A 37 -1.16 9.88 -10.00
N LEU A 38 -1.86 9.15 -10.88
CA LEU A 38 -1.58 9.14 -12.32
C LEU A 38 -1.78 10.49 -12.99
N ASP A 39 -2.85 11.20 -12.64
CA ASP A 39 -3.16 12.51 -13.22
C ASP A 39 -2.10 13.56 -12.84
N GLU A 40 -1.61 13.52 -11.60
CA GLU A 40 -0.61 14.45 -11.07
C GLU A 40 0.82 14.10 -11.50
N TRP A 41 1.23 12.83 -11.38
CA TRP A 41 2.63 12.41 -11.52
C TRP A 41 2.91 11.61 -12.79
N ARG A 42 1.88 11.26 -13.57
CA ARG A 42 1.99 10.44 -14.79
C ARG A 42 2.63 9.05 -14.57
N SER A 43 2.57 8.56 -13.34
CA SER A 43 3.12 7.27 -12.93
C SER A 43 2.25 6.66 -11.83
N THR A 44 2.13 5.34 -11.81
CA THR A 44 1.56 4.58 -10.68
C THR A 44 2.59 4.28 -9.61
N ASN A 45 3.83 4.75 -9.75
CA ASN A 45 4.93 4.55 -8.82
C ASN A 45 5.64 5.88 -8.59
N VAL A 46 5.50 6.43 -7.38
CA VAL A 46 5.91 7.79 -7.04
C VAL A 46 6.53 7.87 -5.65
N PHE A 47 7.47 8.81 -5.48
CA PHE A 47 7.92 9.26 -4.18
C PHE A 47 7.09 10.47 -3.74
N LEU A 48 6.59 10.43 -2.51
CA LEU A 48 5.73 11.46 -1.95
C LEU A 48 6.55 12.54 -1.22
N PRO A 49 5.98 13.72 -0.97
CA PRO A 49 6.65 14.78 -0.21
C PRO A 49 7.08 14.38 1.22
N ASN A 50 6.48 13.35 1.82
CA ASN A 50 6.88 12.83 3.13
C ASN A 50 8.05 11.82 3.07
N GLY A 51 8.64 11.60 1.88
CA GLY A 51 9.74 10.67 1.64
C GLY A 51 9.32 9.23 1.38
N GLY A 52 8.07 8.86 1.70
CA GLY A 52 7.56 7.52 1.42
C GLY A 52 7.29 7.29 -0.07
N ARG A 53 7.28 6.04 -0.49
CA ARG A 53 6.96 5.62 -1.86
C ARG A 53 5.58 5.01 -1.90
N LEU A 54 4.75 5.46 -2.84
CA LEU A 54 3.43 4.90 -3.11
C LEU A 54 3.44 4.29 -4.51
N TYR A 55 3.01 3.03 -4.61
CA TYR A 55 2.93 2.38 -5.91
C TYR A 55 1.87 1.29 -6.02
N LEU A 56 1.59 0.86 -7.26
CA LEU A 56 0.90 -0.39 -7.53
C LEU A 56 1.93 -1.49 -7.77
N ASP A 57 1.91 -2.53 -6.94
CA ASP A 57 2.79 -3.69 -7.11
C ASP A 57 2.20 -4.72 -8.09
N VAL A 58 2.98 -5.76 -8.40
CA VAL A 58 2.54 -6.92 -9.18
C VAL A 58 1.27 -7.50 -8.55
N GLY A 59 0.22 -7.69 -9.37
CA GLY A 59 -1.10 -8.10 -8.87
C GLY A 59 -2.05 -6.95 -8.54
N SER A 60 -1.64 -5.70 -8.78
CA SER A 60 -2.44 -4.48 -8.58
C SER A 60 -2.74 -4.14 -7.11
N HIS A 61 -1.92 -4.61 -6.17
CA HIS A 61 -2.02 -4.19 -4.78
C HIS A 61 -1.50 -2.76 -4.62
N PRO A 62 -2.28 -1.86 -3.98
CA PRO A 62 -1.76 -0.61 -3.47
C PRO A 62 -0.71 -0.89 -2.42
N GLU A 63 0.49 -0.34 -2.61
CA GLU A 63 1.60 -0.51 -1.68
C GLU A 63 2.14 0.84 -1.23
N TYR A 64 2.39 0.94 0.07
CA TYR A 64 3.08 2.06 0.67
C TYR A 64 4.37 1.58 1.34
N ALA A 65 5.51 2.12 0.89
CA ALA A 65 6.80 1.97 1.54
C ALA A 65 7.12 3.25 2.32
N SER A 66 7.45 3.11 3.60
CA SER A 66 7.81 4.24 4.46
C SER A 66 9.06 4.95 3.96
N ALA A 67 9.22 6.23 4.31
CA ALA A 67 10.54 6.83 4.30
C ALA A 67 11.48 6.10 5.28
N GLU A 68 12.79 6.25 5.11
CA GLU A 68 13.78 5.78 6.07
C GLU A 68 13.58 6.46 7.44
N CYS A 69 13.41 5.66 8.48
CA CYS A 69 13.18 6.14 9.85
C CYS A 69 14.35 5.75 10.77
N ALA A 70 14.70 6.61 11.75
CA ALA A 70 15.76 6.33 12.71
C ALA A 70 15.23 5.93 14.11
N SER A 71 13.91 5.95 14.28
CA SER A 71 13.17 5.57 15.47
C SER A 71 11.89 4.81 15.12
N ILE A 72 11.37 4.04 16.07
CA ILE A 72 10.13 3.27 15.88
C ILE A 72 8.92 4.22 15.83
N GLU A 73 8.96 5.31 16.58
CA GLU A 73 7.91 6.33 16.61
C GLU A 73 7.76 7.00 15.24
N GLU A 74 8.87 7.33 14.57
CA GLU A 74 8.86 7.84 13.20
C GLU A 74 8.33 6.79 12.21
N LEU A 75 8.74 5.52 12.36
CA LEU A 75 8.29 4.43 11.50
C LEU A 75 6.76 4.24 11.60
N LEU A 76 6.23 4.18 12.81
CA LEU A 76 4.79 4.07 13.06
C LEU A 76 4.02 5.28 12.52
N ALA A 77 4.60 6.48 12.61
CA ALA A 77 4.02 7.69 12.04
C ALA A 77 3.97 7.64 10.50
N GLN A 78 5.04 7.17 9.85
CA GLN A 78 5.09 6.98 8.39
C GLN A 78 4.07 5.94 7.94
N GLU A 79 4.04 4.77 8.58
CA GLU A 79 3.10 3.70 8.27
C GLU A 79 1.65 4.18 8.40
N ARG A 80 1.33 4.90 9.49
CA ARG A 80 0.01 5.49 9.70
C ARG A 80 -0.32 6.55 8.65
N ALA A 81 0.67 7.33 8.20
CA ALA A 81 0.48 8.30 7.12
C ALA A 81 0.10 7.61 5.80
N GLY A 82 0.73 6.47 5.48
CA GLY A 82 0.38 5.62 4.34
C GLY A 82 -1.06 5.14 4.38
N GLU A 83 -1.51 4.62 5.53
CA GLU A 83 -2.90 4.19 5.73
C GLU A 83 -3.90 5.34 5.50
N LEU A 84 -3.62 6.52 6.05
CA LEU A 84 -4.48 7.70 5.92
C LEU A 84 -4.52 8.22 4.47
N LEU A 85 -3.41 8.14 3.74
CA LEU A 85 -3.32 8.49 2.34
C LEU A 85 -4.18 7.57 1.49
N LEU A 86 -4.02 6.25 1.62
CA LEU A 86 -4.79 5.26 0.88
C LEU A 86 -6.29 5.33 1.21
N ALA A 87 -6.65 5.51 2.48
CA ALA A 87 -8.05 5.73 2.88
C ALA A 87 -8.64 7.02 2.26
N ARG A 88 -7.83 8.07 2.08
CA ARG A 88 -8.25 9.28 1.35
C ARG A 88 -8.45 9.00 -0.13
N LEU A 89 -7.52 8.31 -0.79
CA LEU A 89 -7.65 7.92 -2.20
C LEU A 89 -8.90 7.07 -2.44
N ALA A 90 -9.20 6.13 -1.55
CA ALA A 90 -10.40 5.30 -1.62
C ALA A 90 -11.69 6.12 -1.54
N ARG A 91 -11.78 7.07 -0.60
CA ARG A 91 -12.93 7.99 -0.50
C ARG A 91 -13.09 8.84 -1.77
N GLN A 92 -11.99 9.35 -2.31
CA GLN A 92 -12.03 10.14 -3.54
C GLN A 92 -12.45 9.29 -4.75
N ALA A 93 -11.94 8.06 -4.88
CA ALA A 93 -12.33 7.13 -5.92
C ALA A 93 -13.82 6.78 -5.84
N GLN A 94 -14.32 6.51 -4.63
CA GLN A 94 -15.73 6.24 -4.39
C GLN A 94 -16.61 7.43 -4.80
N GLN A 95 -16.20 8.66 -4.46
CA GLN A 95 -16.95 9.86 -4.84
C GLN A 95 -16.97 10.03 -6.37
N ARG A 96 -15.83 9.86 -7.04
CA ARG A 96 -15.74 9.95 -8.51
C ARG A 96 -16.61 8.90 -9.19
N LEU A 97 -16.57 7.64 -8.75
CA LEU A 97 -17.38 6.58 -9.35
C LEU A 97 -18.89 6.84 -9.20
N ARG A 98 -19.32 7.50 -8.13
CA ARG A 98 -20.73 7.90 -7.98
C ARG A 98 -21.17 8.98 -8.95
N THR A 99 -20.27 9.90 -9.32
CA THR A 99 -20.62 11.06 -10.17
C THR A 99 -20.31 10.81 -11.64
N GLU A 100 -19.14 10.27 -11.94
CA GLU A 100 -18.61 10.06 -13.30
C GLU A 100 -18.81 8.62 -13.78
N GLY A 101 -18.92 7.67 -12.84
CA GLY A 101 -19.06 6.26 -13.17
C GLY A 101 -17.78 5.56 -13.60
N ALA A 102 -17.91 4.26 -13.89
CA ALA A 102 -16.95 3.53 -14.70
C ALA A 102 -17.54 3.45 -16.13
N HIS A 103 -16.74 3.83 -17.14
CA HIS A 103 -17.18 3.82 -18.54
C HIS A 103 -18.49 4.60 -18.80
N GLY A 104 -18.70 5.71 -18.09
CA GLY A 104 -19.88 6.57 -18.24
C GLY A 104 -21.15 6.06 -17.54
N THR A 105 -21.06 4.98 -16.75
CA THR A 105 -22.18 4.48 -15.92
C THR A 105 -21.86 4.71 -14.45
N PRO A 106 -22.61 5.58 -13.74
CA PRO A 106 -22.44 5.79 -12.31
C PRO A 106 -22.47 4.48 -11.52
N LEU A 107 -21.51 4.34 -10.61
CA LEU A 107 -21.39 3.17 -9.74
C LEU A 107 -21.46 3.57 -8.28
N GLU A 108 -22.42 2.99 -7.56
CA GLU A 108 -22.49 3.09 -6.10
C GLU A 108 -21.85 1.87 -5.46
N GLY A 109 -20.96 2.10 -4.50
CA GLY A 109 -20.28 1.04 -3.77
C GLY A 109 -19.32 1.58 -2.73
N SER A 110 -18.53 0.68 -2.17
CA SER A 110 -17.51 0.96 -1.17
C SER A 110 -16.18 0.33 -1.54
N PHE A 111 -15.09 1.08 -1.39
CA PHE A 111 -13.74 0.52 -1.42
C PHE A 111 -13.36 0.00 -0.04
N TYR A 112 -12.76 -1.18 -0.02
CA TYR A 112 -12.13 -1.79 1.15
C TYR A 112 -10.65 -1.94 0.86
N LEU A 113 -9.83 -1.35 1.74
CA LEU A 113 -8.39 -1.53 1.79
C LEU A 113 -8.11 -2.29 3.08
N LEU A 114 -7.54 -3.48 2.94
CA LEU A 114 -7.30 -4.42 4.02
C LEU A 114 -5.81 -4.49 4.28
N LYS A 115 -5.39 -4.11 5.48
CA LYS A 115 -4.03 -4.30 5.96
C LYS A 115 -3.94 -5.66 6.65
N ASN A 116 -3.93 -6.70 5.84
CA ASN A 116 -3.81 -8.11 6.22
C ASN A 116 -2.87 -8.80 5.21
N ASN A 117 -2.83 -10.13 5.20
CA ASN A 117 -1.85 -10.85 4.37
C ASN A 117 -2.45 -11.91 3.45
N VAL A 118 -3.76 -12.15 3.50
CA VAL A 118 -4.41 -13.22 2.73
C VAL A 118 -5.79 -12.81 2.23
N ASP A 119 -6.19 -13.31 1.07
CA ASP A 119 -7.56 -13.22 0.59
C ASP A 119 -8.34 -14.53 0.77
N SER A 120 -9.63 -14.51 0.43
CA SER A 120 -10.50 -15.69 0.48
C SER A 120 -10.17 -16.78 -0.54
N ALA A 121 -9.38 -16.46 -1.57
CA ALA A 121 -8.92 -17.42 -2.58
C ALA A 121 -7.61 -18.10 -2.17
N GLY A 122 -6.99 -17.68 -1.06
CA GLY A 122 -5.73 -18.21 -0.55
C GLY A 122 -4.50 -17.53 -1.16
N ASN A 123 -4.65 -16.42 -1.90
CA ASN A 123 -3.52 -15.62 -2.31
C ASN A 123 -2.96 -14.85 -1.10
N SER A 124 -1.66 -14.54 -1.13
CA SER A 124 -0.96 -13.83 -0.07
C SER A 124 -0.36 -12.52 -0.55
N TYR A 125 -0.23 -11.55 0.35
CA TYR A 125 0.45 -10.27 0.14
C TYR A 125 1.21 -9.84 1.40
N GLY A 126 2.25 -9.04 1.21
CA GLY A 126 3.31 -8.84 2.18
C GLY A 126 3.16 -7.66 3.14
N SER A 127 3.80 -7.82 4.30
CA SER A 127 4.28 -6.71 5.12
C SER A 127 5.78 -6.95 5.31
N HIS A 128 6.61 -6.16 4.66
CA HIS A 128 8.06 -6.36 4.65
C HIS A 128 8.75 -5.36 5.57
N GLU A 129 9.75 -5.85 6.30
CA GLU A 129 10.54 -5.04 7.22
C GLU A 129 11.97 -4.90 6.70
N ASN A 130 12.47 -3.67 6.67
CA ASN A 130 13.80 -3.34 6.21
C ASN A 130 14.65 -2.86 7.39
N TYR A 131 15.79 -3.50 7.61
CA TYR A 131 16.72 -3.16 8.69
C TYR A 131 18.11 -2.88 8.14
N LEU A 132 18.62 -1.66 8.35
CA LEU A 132 20.02 -1.36 8.03
C LEU A 132 20.95 -2.20 8.90
N ILE A 133 21.86 -2.95 8.28
CA ILE A 133 22.88 -3.78 8.95
C ILE A 133 24.28 -3.35 8.54
N SER A 134 25.27 -3.63 9.40
CA SER A 134 26.67 -3.40 9.06
C SER A 134 27.16 -4.42 8.03
N ARG A 135 27.88 -3.97 7.00
CA ARG A 135 28.57 -4.85 6.04
C ARG A 135 29.59 -5.79 6.69
N LYS A 136 30.07 -5.49 7.91
CA LYS A 136 30.99 -6.35 8.66
C LYS A 136 30.32 -7.61 9.23
N LEU A 137 28.99 -7.63 9.28
CA LEU A 137 28.23 -8.76 9.80
C LEU A 137 28.23 -9.90 8.78
N ALA A 138 28.63 -11.10 9.22
CA ALA A 138 28.60 -12.28 8.37
C ALA A 138 27.15 -12.76 8.18
N PHE A 139 26.74 -12.96 6.93
CA PHE A 139 25.38 -13.40 6.60
C PHE A 139 24.97 -14.75 7.25
N PRO A 140 25.85 -15.77 7.37
CA PRO A 140 25.50 -16.99 8.09
C PRO A 140 25.11 -16.76 9.56
N THR A 141 25.78 -15.83 10.24
CA THR A 141 25.46 -15.47 11.63
C THR A 141 24.06 -14.85 11.74
N LEU A 142 23.62 -14.08 10.75
CA LEU A 142 22.25 -13.56 10.72
C LEU A 142 21.22 -14.69 10.61
N ILE A 143 21.43 -15.65 9.72
CA ILE A 143 20.52 -16.78 9.53
C ILE A 143 20.39 -17.59 10.82
N GLU A 144 21.53 -17.99 11.40
CA GLU A 144 21.56 -18.82 12.61
C GLU A 144 20.84 -18.18 13.81
N GLN A 145 20.85 -16.85 13.90
CA GLN A 145 20.29 -16.11 15.04
C GLN A 145 18.85 -15.63 14.79
N LEU A 146 18.51 -15.22 13.57
CA LEU A 146 17.21 -14.59 13.27
C LEU A 146 16.13 -15.57 12.81
N VAL A 147 16.49 -16.67 12.12
CA VAL A 147 15.47 -17.64 11.66
C VAL A 147 14.75 -18.34 12.82
N PRO A 148 15.41 -18.67 13.96
CA PRO A 148 14.74 -19.35 15.07
C PRO A 148 13.92 -18.45 16.01
N PHE A 149 14.14 -17.12 15.98
CA PHE A 149 13.48 -16.16 16.86
C PHE A 149 11.99 -16.04 16.53
#